data_AF-A0A1E1F5Q9-F1
#
_entry.id   AF-A0A1E1F5Q9-F1
#
_cell.length_a   1.000
_cell.length_b   1.000
_cell.length_c   1.000
_cell.angle_alpha   90.00
_cell.angle_beta   90.00
_cell.angle_gamma   90.00
#
_symmetry.space_group_name_H-M   'P 1'
#
loop_
_entity.id
_entity.type
_entity.pdbx_description
1 polymer ?
#
loop_
_entity_poly.entity_id
_entity_poly.type
_entity_poly.pdbx_seq_one_letter_code
_entity_poly.pdbx_strand_id
1 'polypeptide(L)'
;MPEGGPEEAVSDALLDSIAAARVGGDFWGHHVRGVKLVVQAGIAIPPERLSGLEAGQAVVMGGAPSVELAPYARELPGPCDPWALVEEAEAVQARADDDVAIVAVLLGVPVLGPDFQPIDPRHLKEVARNRLSQACYRDCFTGEEADIGQAVRQLAEWRALFSANRGISAASGMAWWKRDVMRIFLWDGLRSPPFVKARQGLDRALREKGALAVWPSRVPASTADAAAEQGTPLIRVEDGFLRSRGLGAALHPPGSIVADHSGIYYDARVGSDLETILATHDFPAELVERAGRLRSRICAAGSRNMARARAR
;
A
#
# COMPACT_ATOMS: atom_id res chain seq x y z
N MET A 1 19.38 31.49 -19.38
CA MET A 1 19.03 31.42 -17.95
C MET A 1 17.53 31.22 -17.88
N PRO A 2 17.01 30.01 -17.63
CA PRO A 2 15.59 29.89 -17.37
C PRO A 2 15.34 30.45 -15.97
N GLU A 3 14.44 31.43 -15.91
CA GLU A 3 13.92 31.99 -14.66
C GLU A 3 13.20 30.87 -13.92
N GLY A 4 13.74 30.48 -12.77
CA GLY A 4 13.08 29.54 -11.87
C GLY A 4 11.74 30.13 -11.44
N GLY A 5 10.65 29.44 -11.78
CA GLY A 5 9.35 29.72 -11.19
C GLY A 5 9.45 29.67 -9.65
N PRO A 6 8.56 30.35 -8.93
CA PRO A 6 8.61 30.37 -7.48
C PRO A 6 8.56 28.92 -6.97
N GLU A 7 9.58 28.49 -6.23
CA GLU A 7 9.53 27.26 -5.43
C GLU A 7 8.25 27.32 -4.61
N GLU A 8 7.23 26.54 -5.00
CA GLU A 8 5.97 26.49 -4.27
C GLU A 8 6.28 25.88 -2.91
N ALA A 9 6.32 26.73 -1.88
CA ALA A 9 6.70 26.32 -0.54
C ALA A 9 5.80 25.16 -0.08
N VAL A 10 6.42 24.08 0.38
CA VAL A 10 5.70 22.89 0.89
C VAL A 10 4.77 23.32 2.03
N SER A 11 3.47 23.31 1.77
CA SER A 11 2.46 23.79 2.71
C SER A 11 2.17 22.77 3.83
N ASP A 12 1.54 23.23 4.91
CA ASP A 12 1.04 22.33 5.96
C ASP A 12 0.04 21.32 5.42
N ALA A 13 -0.85 21.75 4.52
CA ALA A 13 -1.82 20.86 3.88
C ALA A 13 -1.16 19.73 3.10
N LEU A 14 -0.01 19.99 2.44
CA LEU A 14 0.75 18.96 1.75
C LEU A 14 1.39 17.98 2.74
N LEU A 15 1.98 18.45 3.83
CA LEU A 15 2.48 17.57 4.90
C LEU A 15 1.37 16.72 5.52
N ASP A 16 0.21 17.31 5.78
CA ASP A 16 -0.97 16.60 6.30
C ASP A 16 -1.46 15.55 5.30
N SER A 17 -1.40 15.81 3.99
CA SER A 17 -1.74 14.82 2.96
C SER A 17 -0.78 13.63 2.95
N ILE A 18 0.53 13.86 3.17
CA ILE A 18 1.54 12.80 3.30
C ILE A 18 1.25 11.96 4.55
N ALA A 19 0.95 12.63 5.67
CA ALA A 19 0.62 11.97 6.94
C ALA A 19 -0.66 11.12 6.83
N ALA A 20 -1.70 11.67 6.21
CA ALA A 20 -2.97 10.98 5.98
C ALA A 20 -2.81 9.78 5.03
N ALA A 21 -2.04 9.96 3.94
CA ALA A 21 -1.71 8.88 3.01
C ALA A 21 -0.76 7.84 3.60
N ARG A 22 0.03 8.24 4.62
CA ARG A 22 1.11 7.44 5.22
C ARG A 22 2.10 6.94 4.16
N VAL A 23 2.66 7.82 3.34
CA VAL A 23 3.56 7.44 2.24
C VAL A 23 4.96 8.01 2.44
N GLY A 24 5.97 7.21 2.11
CA GLY A 24 7.39 7.51 2.36
C GLY A 24 8.06 6.35 3.09
N GLY A 25 9.35 6.13 2.82
CA GLY A 25 10.06 4.92 3.22
C GLY A 25 9.42 3.65 2.64
N ASP A 26 9.65 2.52 3.30
CA ASP A 26 9.09 1.22 2.90
C ASP A 26 7.65 1.04 3.38
N PHE A 27 6.75 1.96 3.06
CA PHE A 27 5.34 1.94 3.52
C PHE A 27 4.56 0.66 3.13
N TRP A 28 5.08 -0.12 2.18
CA TRP A 28 4.56 -1.43 1.76
C TRP A 28 5.06 -2.59 2.64
N GLY A 29 5.97 -2.33 3.58
CA GLY A 29 6.67 -3.33 4.38
C GLY A 29 5.83 -3.98 5.47
N HIS A 30 6.47 -4.85 6.25
CA HIS A 30 5.85 -5.52 7.40
C HIS A 30 5.30 -4.51 8.41
N HIS A 31 4.12 -4.80 8.97
CA HIS A 31 3.58 -4.03 10.09
C HIS A 31 4.03 -4.69 11.40
N VAL A 32 4.94 -4.02 12.11
CA VAL A 32 5.43 -4.47 13.40
C VAL A 32 4.61 -3.79 14.49
N ARG A 33 3.96 -4.59 15.34
CA ARG A 33 3.07 -4.15 16.43
C ARG A 33 3.73 -4.34 17.78
N GLY A 34 3.29 -3.59 18.79
CA GLY A 34 3.75 -3.65 20.17
C GLY A 34 5.10 -2.98 20.41
N VAL A 35 5.50 -2.04 19.55
CA VAL A 35 6.75 -1.29 19.69
C VAL A 35 6.47 0.01 20.43
N LYS A 36 7.18 0.24 21.54
CA LYS A 36 7.05 1.44 22.36
C LYS A 36 8.17 2.45 22.10
N LEU A 37 9.37 1.96 21.78
CA LEU A 37 10.55 2.80 21.56
C LEU A 37 11.17 2.52 20.20
N VAL A 38 11.23 3.54 19.36
CA VAL A 38 11.94 3.50 18.07
C VAL A 38 13.21 4.31 18.19
N VAL A 39 14.36 3.70 17.89
CA VAL A 39 15.67 4.36 18.02
C VAL A 39 16.38 4.36 16.68
N GLN A 40 16.89 5.50 16.23
CA GLN A 40 17.80 5.52 15.11
C GLN A 40 19.16 4.93 15.52
N ALA A 41 19.74 4.09 14.67
CA ALA A 41 21.06 3.53 14.88
C ALA A 41 22.12 4.60 15.20
N GLY A 42 23.05 4.24 16.09
CA GLY A 42 24.11 5.14 16.54
C GLY A 42 23.69 6.16 17.59
N ILE A 43 22.50 6.01 18.20
CA ILE A 43 22.11 6.74 19.42
C ILE A 43 22.11 5.75 20.59
N ALA A 44 22.95 6.02 21.59
CA ALA A 44 22.99 5.21 22.81
C ALA A 44 21.83 5.60 23.74
N ILE A 45 21.15 4.62 24.34
CA ILE A 45 20.09 4.85 25.32
C ILE A 45 20.60 4.41 26.69
N PRO A 46 20.62 5.30 27.70
CA PRO A 46 21.11 4.93 29.01
C PRO A 46 20.08 4.05 29.74
N PRO A 47 20.52 3.14 30.63
CA PRO A 47 19.65 2.14 31.25
C PRO A 47 18.42 2.70 31.98
N GLU A 48 18.52 3.88 32.58
CA GLU A 48 17.42 4.53 33.29
C GLU A 48 16.23 4.87 32.37
N ARG A 49 16.46 5.04 31.07
CA ARG A 49 15.42 5.31 30.06
C ARG A 49 14.80 4.04 29.49
N LEU A 50 15.37 2.87 29.81
CA LEU A 50 14.84 1.55 29.43
C LEU A 50 13.95 0.94 30.51
N SER A 51 13.80 1.62 31.65
CA SER A 51 12.94 1.18 32.74
C SER A 51 11.49 1.05 32.28
N GLY A 52 10.86 -0.10 32.56
CA GLY A 52 9.47 -0.38 32.17
C GLY A 52 9.30 -0.89 30.73
N LEU A 53 10.38 -0.98 29.95
CA LEU A 53 10.36 -1.61 28.64
C LEU A 53 10.49 -3.13 28.77
N GLU A 54 9.67 -3.87 28.02
CA GLU A 54 9.74 -5.34 27.95
C GLU A 54 10.53 -5.81 26.73
N ALA A 55 10.92 -7.09 26.73
CA ALA A 55 11.62 -7.70 25.62
C ALA A 55 10.80 -7.59 24.32
N GLY A 56 11.41 -7.04 23.28
CA GLY A 56 10.79 -6.84 21.96
C GLY A 56 9.92 -5.59 21.84
N GLN A 57 9.91 -4.68 22.82
CA GLN A 57 9.21 -3.40 22.74
C GLN A 57 10.08 -2.25 22.20
N ALA A 58 11.37 -2.47 21.95
CA ALA A 58 12.22 -1.53 21.21
C ALA A 58 12.57 -2.03 19.82
N VAL A 59 12.89 -1.08 18.93
CA VAL A 59 13.45 -1.35 17.60
C VAL A 59 14.57 -0.36 17.30
N VAL A 60 15.51 -0.80 16.44
CA VAL A 60 16.58 0.07 15.94
C VAL A 60 16.48 0.18 14.42
N MET A 61 16.32 1.42 13.95
CA MET A 61 16.23 1.76 12.53
C MET A 61 17.63 1.96 11.96
N GLY A 62 17.93 1.31 10.83
CA GLY A 62 19.17 1.52 10.08
C GLY A 62 20.44 0.90 10.69
N GLY A 63 20.33 -0.02 11.65
CA GLY A 63 21.51 -0.67 12.24
C GLY A 63 21.22 -1.58 13.42
N ALA A 64 22.28 -2.00 14.12
CA ALA A 64 22.21 -2.88 15.28
C ALA A 64 21.97 -2.10 16.59
N PRO A 65 21.33 -2.71 17.60
CA PRO A 65 21.16 -2.08 18.90
C PRO A 65 22.46 -1.94 19.69
N SER A 66 22.50 -0.95 20.59
CA SER A 66 23.55 -0.87 21.62
C SER A 66 23.44 -2.05 22.58
N VAL A 67 24.49 -2.30 23.36
CA VAL A 67 24.54 -3.40 24.33
C VAL A 67 23.41 -3.30 25.35
N GLU A 68 23.09 -2.09 25.78
CA GLU A 68 22.05 -1.79 26.77
C GLU A 68 20.64 -1.99 26.20
N LEU A 69 20.43 -1.64 24.93
CA LEU A 69 19.12 -1.73 24.27
C LEU A 69 18.82 -3.14 23.75
N ALA A 70 19.86 -3.94 23.45
CA ALA A 70 19.75 -5.27 22.85
C ALA A 70 18.77 -6.23 23.57
N PRO A 71 18.66 -6.27 24.92
CA PRO A 71 17.68 -7.12 25.60
C PRO A 71 16.21 -6.76 25.33
N TYR A 72 15.95 -5.51 24.92
CA TYR A 72 14.61 -4.98 24.65
C TYR A 72 14.32 -4.87 23.15
N ALA A 73 15.38 -4.81 22.34
CA ALA A 73 15.27 -4.65 20.90
C ALA A 73 14.79 -5.95 20.23
N ARG A 74 13.80 -5.82 19.34
CA ARG A 74 13.48 -6.86 18.37
C ARG A 74 14.17 -6.57 17.05
N GLU A 75 14.54 -7.63 16.34
CA GLU A 75 14.98 -7.53 14.95
C GLU A 75 13.81 -7.09 14.07
N LEU A 76 14.06 -6.11 13.20
CA LEU A 76 13.08 -5.66 12.22
C LEU A 76 13.15 -6.56 10.97
N PRO A 77 12.01 -7.07 10.49
CA PRO A 77 11.98 -7.73 9.20
C PRO A 77 12.19 -6.71 8.07
N GLY A 78 12.96 -7.07 7.06
CA GLY A 78 13.12 -6.24 5.85
C GLY A 78 12.15 -6.66 4.75
N PRO A 79 11.43 -5.72 4.09
CA PRO A 79 11.22 -4.29 4.42
C PRO A 79 10.14 -4.05 5.50
N CYS A 80 10.16 -2.89 6.19
CA CYS A 80 9.23 -2.57 7.31
C CYS A 80 8.50 -1.23 7.09
N ASP A 81 7.20 -1.18 7.35
CA ASP A 81 6.41 0.07 7.24
C ASP A 81 6.74 1.01 8.41
N PRO A 82 7.43 2.15 8.18
CA PRO A 82 7.81 3.06 9.25
C PRO A 82 6.58 3.75 9.87
N TRP A 83 5.49 3.90 9.11
CA TRP A 83 4.27 4.55 9.60
C TRP A 83 3.55 3.68 10.62
N ALA A 84 3.42 2.38 10.33
CA ALA A 84 2.84 1.42 11.25
C ALA A 84 3.71 1.24 12.50
N LEU A 85 5.04 1.30 12.34
CA LEU A 85 5.99 1.19 13.43
C LEU A 85 5.90 2.36 14.41
N VAL A 86 5.87 3.58 13.87
CA VAL A 86 5.88 4.81 14.67
C VAL A 86 4.52 5.10 15.29
N GLU A 87 3.40 4.72 14.64
CA GLU A 87 2.04 4.92 15.16
C GLU A 87 1.83 4.37 16.57
N GLU A 88 2.52 3.29 16.94
CA GLU A 88 2.39 2.67 18.28
C GLU A 88 3.47 3.10 19.27
N ALA A 89 4.47 3.85 18.81
CA ALA A 89 5.59 4.26 19.64
C ALA A 89 5.16 5.36 20.62
N GLU A 90 5.65 5.27 21.86
CA GLU A 90 5.48 6.31 22.87
C GLU A 90 6.42 7.50 22.57
N ALA A 91 7.60 7.22 22.00
CA ALA A 91 8.55 8.21 21.52
C ALA A 91 9.50 7.63 20.47
N VAL A 92 10.08 8.51 19.65
CA VAL A 92 11.16 8.20 18.72
C VAL A 92 12.44 8.90 19.16
N GLN A 93 13.51 8.14 19.32
CA GLN A 93 14.84 8.66 19.60
C GLN A 93 15.61 8.78 18.27
N ALA A 94 15.80 10.01 17.79
CA ALA A 94 16.37 10.26 16.47
C ALA A 94 16.99 11.67 16.38
N ARG A 95 17.81 11.90 15.35
CA ARG A 95 18.25 13.25 14.96
C ARG A 95 17.17 13.91 14.12
N ALA A 96 17.19 15.25 14.05
CA ALA A 96 16.18 16.00 13.32
C ALA A 96 16.14 15.68 11.81
N ASP A 97 17.27 15.21 11.27
CA ASP A 97 17.46 14.83 9.88
C ASP A 97 17.28 13.33 9.62
N ASP A 98 16.88 12.53 10.60
CA ASP A 98 16.54 11.12 10.33
C ASP A 98 15.11 11.01 9.75
N ASP A 99 14.92 10.17 8.74
CA ASP A 99 13.59 10.00 8.09
C ASP A 99 12.52 9.55 9.09
N VAL A 100 12.89 8.75 10.09
CA VAL A 100 11.98 8.30 11.15
C VAL A 100 11.49 9.44 12.04
N ALA A 101 12.29 10.51 12.21
CA ALA A 101 11.88 11.70 12.95
C ALA A 101 10.83 12.50 12.17
N ILE A 102 10.95 12.55 10.84
CA ILE A 102 9.95 13.16 9.94
C ILE A 102 8.63 12.39 10.02
N VAL A 103 8.67 11.06 9.93
CA VAL A 103 7.46 10.24 10.09
C VAL A 103 6.81 10.46 11.45
N ALA A 104 7.60 10.51 12.53
CA ALA A 104 7.12 10.74 13.89
C ALA A 104 6.43 12.09 14.05
N VAL A 105 7.03 13.19 13.58
CA VAL A 105 6.40 14.51 13.72
C VAL A 105 5.10 14.61 12.92
N LEU A 106 5.02 13.93 11.76
CA LEU A 106 3.80 13.90 10.93
C LEU A 106 2.67 13.10 11.59
N LEU A 107 3.01 12.09 12.40
CA LEU A 107 2.04 11.33 13.21
C LEU A 107 1.78 11.97 14.59
N GLY A 108 2.48 13.05 14.94
CA GLY A 108 2.38 13.69 16.26
C GLY A 108 3.06 12.90 17.38
N VAL A 109 3.94 11.96 17.05
CA VAL A 109 4.72 11.18 18.01
C VAL A 109 5.94 12.01 18.45
N PRO A 110 6.21 12.13 19.77
CA PRO A 110 7.34 12.90 20.27
C PRO A 110 8.68 12.37 19.74
N VAL A 111 9.57 13.29 19.34
CA VAL A 111 10.95 12.98 18.96
C VAL A 111 11.91 13.53 20.00
N LEU A 112 12.77 12.67 20.53
CA LEU A 112 13.85 13.03 21.43
C LEU A 112 15.18 13.02 20.66
N GLY A 113 15.91 14.13 20.72
CA GLY A 113 17.25 14.26 20.16
C GLY A 113 18.28 13.42 20.92
N PRO A 114 19.49 13.17 20.39
CA PRO A 114 20.52 12.34 21.04
C PRO A 114 20.90 12.75 22.48
N ASP A 115 20.57 13.98 22.89
CA ASP A 115 20.71 14.53 24.24
C ASP A 115 19.48 14.29 25.15
N PHE A 116 18.52 13.49 24.66
CA PHE A 116 17.22 13.16 25.27
C PHE A 116 16.30 14.36 25.49
N GLN A 117 16.56 15.48 24.82
CA GLN A 117 15.66 16.63 24.83
C GLN A 117 14.63 16.52 23.70
N PRO A 118 13.37 16.93 23.92
CA PRO A 118 12.39 17.02 22.85
C PRO A 118 12.86 17.95 21.74
N ILE A 119 12.78 17.50 20.50
CA ILE A 119 13.00 18.35 19.32
C ILE A 119 11.70 19.09 19.01
N ASP A 120 11.78 20.40 18.78
CA ASP A 120 10.61 21.21 18.41
C ASP A 120 9.94 20.65 17.13
N PRO A 121 8.65 20.26 17.17
CA PRO A 121 7.90 19.83 15.99
C PRO A 121 7.95 20.80 14.82
N ARG A 122 8.05 22.12 15.08
CA ARG A 122 8.17 23.13 14.01
C ARG A 122 9.46 22.95 13.24
N HIS A 123 10.57 22.74 13.95
CA HIS A 123 11.87 22.47 13.34
C HIS A 123 11.84 21.19 12.50
N LEU A 124 11.27 20.11 13.01
CA LEU A 124 11.15 18.85 12.26
C LEU A 124 10.30 19.00 10.99
N LYS A 125 9.18 19.75 11.06
CA LYS A 125 8.37 20.06 9.88
C LYS A 125 9.15 20.93 8.87
N GLU A 126 9.97 21.89 9.32
CA GLU A 126 10.85 22.66 8.43
C GLU A 126 11.89 21.78 7.74
N VAL A 127 12.51 20.83 8.46
CA VAL A 127 13.41 19.83 7.86
C VAL A 127 12.69 19.02 6.79
N ALA A 128 11.46 18.55 7.08
CA ALA A 128 10.65 17.83 6.11
C ALA A 128 10.35 18.66 4.85
N ARG A 129 9.94 19.93 5.01
CA ARG A 129 9.69 20.86 3.89
C ARG A 129 10.93 21.04 3.02
N ASN A 130 12.09 21.29 3.64
CA ASN A 130 13.34 21.49 2.93
C ASN A 130 13.77 20.26 2.13
N ARG A 131 13.59 19.05 2.69
CA ARG A 131 13.90 17.80 1.97
C ARG A 131 12.98 17.56 0.79
N LEU A 132 11.68 17.77 1.00
CA LEU A 132 10.68 17.60 -0.04
C LEU A 132 10.88 18.62 -1.19
N SER A 133 11.23 19.87 -0.88
CA SER A 133 11.47 20.89 -1.92
C SER A 133 12.76 20.67 -2.72
N GLN A 134 13.77 20.04 -2.13
CA GLN A 134 15.05 19.74 -2.81
C GLN A 134 15.01 18.49 -3.69
N ALA A 135 13.96 17.67 -3.59
CA ALA A 135 13.82 16.46 -4.38
C ALA A 135 13.18 16.76 -5.75
N CYS A 136 13.61 16.01 -6.77
CA CYS A 136 12.98 16.02 -8.10
C CYS A 136 11.98 14.87 -8.20
N TYR A 137 10.75 15.17 -8.61
CA TYR A 137 9.69 14.18 -8.77
C TYR A 137 9.35 13.99 -10.25
N ARG A 138 9.08 12.74 -10.61
CA ARG A 138 8.67 12.36 -11.97
C ARG A 138 7.51 11.40 -11.90
N ASP A 139 6.60 11.53 -12.86
CA ASP A 139 5.55 10.53 -13.07
C ASP A 139 6.19 9.24 -13.60
N CYS A 140 5.97 8.11 -12.92
CA CYS A 140 6.63 6.85 -13.23
C CYS A 140 6.13 6.17 -14.51
N PHE A 141 5.04 6.65 -15.12
CA PHE A 141 4.47 6.11 -16.34
C PHE A 141 4.88 6.90 -17.58
N THR A 142 5.03 8.22 -17.45
CA THR A 142 5.33 9.14 -18.55
C THR A 142 6.78 9.64 -18.53
N GLY A 143 7.42 9.67 -17.35
CA GLY A 143 8.75 10.25 -17.15
C GLY A 143 8.76 11.78 -17.07
N GLU A 144 7.61 12.43 -17.24
CA GLU A 144 7.44 13.88 -17.14
C GLU A 144 7.65 14.35 -15.70
N GLU A 145 7.96 15.64 -15.54
CA GLU A 145 8.07 16.26 -14.21
C GLU A 145 6.72 16.20 -13.49
N ALA A 146 6.77 15.92 -12.19
CA ALA A 146 5.60 15.86 -11.33
C ALA A 146 5.79 16.77 -10.12
N ASP A 147 4.68 17.24 -9.54
CA ASP A 147 4.70 17.90 -8.24
C ASP A 147 4.63 16.87 -7.07
N ILE A 148 4.96 17.31 -5.86
CA ILE A 148 4.96 16.46 -4.67
C ILE A 148 3.56 15.88 -4.42
N GLY A 149 2.50 16.68 -4.62
CA GLY A 149 1.11 16.24 -4.42
C GLY A 149 0.71 15.12 -5.38
N GLN A 150 1.15 15.17 -6.64
CA GLN A 150 0.96 14.11 -7.63
C GLN A 150 1.67 12.82 -7.18
N ALA A 151 2.92 12.92 -6.73
CA ALA A 151 3.65 11.77 -6.21
C ALA A 151 2.92 11.15 -4.99
N VAL A 152 2.48 11.97 -4.04
CA VAL A 152 1.75 11.53 -2.84
C VAL A 152 0.45 10.82 -3.22
N ARG A 153 -0.36 11.40 -4.13
CA ARG A 153 -1.59 10.74 -4.62
C ARG A 153 -1.29 9.38 -5.25
N GLN A 154 -0.25 9.28 -6.07
CA GLN A 154 0.11 8.03 -6.72
C GLN A 154 0.55 6.96 -5.71
N LEU A 155 1.40 7.32 -4.74
CA LEU A 155 1.85 6.42 -3.69
C LEU A 155 0.70 6.01 -2.76
N ALA A 156 -0.24 6.91 -2.49
CA ALA A 156 -1.44 6.62 -1.69
C ALA A 156 -2.31 5.56 -2.37
N GLU A 157 -2.51 5.67 -3.69
CA GLU A 157 -3.20 4.64 -4.48
C GLU A 157 -2.48 3.28 -4.39
N TRP A 158 -1.15 3.26 -4.48
CA TRP A 158 -0.38 2.02 -4.33
C TRP A 158 -0.47 1.43 -2.92
N ARG A 159 -0.37 2.26 -1.87
CA ARG A 159 -0.56 1.80 -0.48
C ARG A 159 -1.94 1.18 -0.30
N ALA A 160 -2.99 1.80 -0.85
CA ALA A 160 -4.34 1.26 -0.79
C ALA A 160 -4.45 -0.10 -1.50
N LEU A 161 -3.86 -0.24 -2.69
CA LEU A 161 -3.83 -1.51 -3.43
C LEU A 161 -3.10 -2.62 -2.66
N PHE A 162 -1.92 -2.34 -2.13
CA PHE A 162 -1.17 -3.30 -1.33
C PHE A 162 -1.95 -3.71 -0.08
N SER A 163 -2.55 -2.73 0.60
CA SER A 163 -3.37 -2.97 1.80
C SER A 163 -4.59 -3.83 1.49
N ALA A 164 -5.27 -3.61 0.37
CA ALA A 164 -6.41 -4.43 -0.07
C ALA A 164 -6.00 -5.87 -0.40
N ASN A 165 -4.77 -6.07 -0.89
CA ASN A 165 -4.23 -7.40 -1.17
C ASN A 165 -3.67 -8.13 0.07
N ARG A 166 -3.45 -7.43 1.18
CA ARG A 166 -2.96 -8.08 2.42
C ARG A 166 -4.00 -9.05 2.94
N GLY A 167 -3.52 -10.22 3.35
CA GLY A 167 -4.39 -11.30 3.83
C GLY A 167 -4.91 -12.21 2.72
N ILE A 168 -4.58 -11.99 1.44
CA ILE A 168 -4.81 -12.99 0.40
C ILE A 168 -3.81 -14.15 0.60
N SER A 169 -4.30 -15.27 1.14
CA SER A 169 -3.45 -16.41 1.49
C SER A 169 -3.15 -17.34 0.30
N ALA A 170 -4.03 -17.37 -0.69
CA ALA A 170 -3.92 -18.22 -1.87
C ALA A 170 -4.77 -17.67 -3.03
N ALA A 171 -4.48 -18.13 -4.24
CA ALA A 171 -5.28 -17.87 -5.43
C ALA A 171 -5.65 -19.18 -6.17
N SER A 172 -6.88 -19.27 -6.69
CA SER A 172 -7.39 -20.45 -7.40
C SER A 172 -8.16 -20.08 -8.67
N GLY A 173 -8.25 -21.01 -9.62
CA GLY A 173 -8.96 -20.80 -10.89
C GLY A 173 -8.20 -19.96 -11.94
N MET A 174 -7.02 -19.43 -11.60
CA MET A 174 -6.20 -18.65 -12.53
C MET A 174 -5.54 -19.54 -13.59
N ALA A 175 -5.75 -19.22 -14.87
CA ALA A 175 -5.06 -19.87 -15.99
C ALA A 175 -3.55 -19.78 -15.79
N TRP A 176 -2.81 -20.86 -16.11
CA TRP A 176 -1.36 -20.90 -15.93
C TRP A 176 -0.64 -19.72 -16.61
N TRP A 177 -1.06 -19.37 -17.83
CA TRP A 177 -0.49 -18.26 -18.61
C TRP A 177 -0.84 -16.86 -18.06
N LYS A 178 -1.86 -16.73 -17.20
CA LYS A 178 -2.20 -15.47 -16.51
C LYS A 178 -1.41 -15.31 -15.21
N ARG A 179 -0.81 -16.38 -14.66
CA ARG A 179 -0.28 -16.40 -13.29
C ARG A 179 0.82 -15.37 -13.08
N ASP A 180 1.71 -15.17 -14.04
CA ASP A 180 2.81 -14.22 -13.88
C ASP A 180 2.30 -12.79 -13.67
N VAL A 181 1.30 -12.38 -14.43
CA VAL A 181 0.67 -11.06 -14.28
C VAL A 181 -0.25 -11.00 -13.07
N MET A 182 -0.97 -12.09 -12.73
CA MET A 182 -1.75 -12.14 -11.49
C MET A 182 -0.87 -12.00 -10.24
N ARG A 183 0.40 -12.45 -10.27
CA ARG A 183 1.32 -12.23 -9.14
C ARG A 183 1.53 -10.75 -8.89
N ILE A 184 1.65 -9.96 -9.96
CA ILE A 184 1.84 -8.51 -9.87
C ILE A 184 0.58 -7.85 -9.30
N PHE A 185 -0.60 -8.19 -9.84
CA PHE A 185 -1.84 -7.55 -9.41
C PHE A 185 -2.28 -7.94 -7.99
N LEU A 186 -1.98 -9.16 -7.54
CA LEU A 186 -2.30 -9.66 -6.21
C LEU A 186 -1.13 -9.52 -5.22
N TRP A 187 -0.12 -8.72 -5.57
CA TRP A 187 1.02 -8.45 -4.68
C TRP A 187 0.59 -7.54 -3.54
N ASP A 188 0.92 -7.92 -2.31
CA ASP A 188 0.55 -7.18 -1.08
C ASP A 188 1.65 -6.22 -0.57
N GLY A 189 2.70 -6.02 -1.37
CA GLY A 189 3.90 -5.28 -1.01
C GLY A 189 5.05 -6.16 -0.52
N LEU A 190 4.78 -7.41 -0.13
CA LEU A 190 5.79 -8.35 0.38
C LEU A 190 5.80 -9.65 -0.40
N ARG A 191 4.62 -10.19 -0.72
CA ARG A 191 4.45 -11.46 -1.41
C ARG A 191 3.23 -11.46 -2.32
N SER A 192 3.24 -12.37 -3.27
CA SER A 192 2.05 -12.70 -4.07
C SER A 192 1.51 -14.05 -3.61
N PRO A 193 0.18 -14.26 -3.61
CA PRO A 193 -0.40 -15.52 -3.17
C PRO A 193 0.03 -16.68 -4.08
N PRO A 194 0.27 -17.88 -3.53
CA PRO A 194 0.50 -19.07 -4.33
C PRO A 194 -0.76 -19.48 -5.10
N PHE A 195 -0.59 -19.97 -6.33
CA PHE A 195 -1.71 -20.51 -7.12
C PHE A 195 -1.90 -21.99 -6.84
N VAL A 196 -3.02 -22.34 -6.20
CA VAL A 196 -3.33 -23.70 -5.75
C VAL A 196 -4.73 -24.13 -6.15
N LYS A 197 -5.09 -25.39 -5.90
CA LYS A 197 -6.47 -25.89 -6.07
C LYS A 197 -7.37 -25.29 -4.98
N ALA A 198 -8.65 -25.09 -5.30
CA ALA A 198 -9.61 -24.42 -4.41
C ALA A 198 -9.62 -24.98 -2.98
N ARG A 199 -9.73 -26.30 -2.81
CA ARG A 199 -9.69 -26.96 -1.48
C ARG A 199 -8.42 -26.63 -0.69
N GLN A 200 -7.25 -26.74 -1.33
CA GLN A 200 -5.97 -26.41 -0.69
C GLN A 200 -5.87 -24.91 -0.35
N GLY A 201 -6.46 -24.06 -1.20
CA GLY A 201 -6.57 -22.63 -1.00
C GLY A 201 -7.41 -22.28 0.23
N LEU A 202 -8.59 -22.90 0.38
CA LEU A 202 -9.46 -22.75 1.54
C LEU A 202 -8.76 -23.19 2.83
N ASP A 203 -8.16 -24.40 2.82
CA ASP A 203 -7.43 -24.92 3.98
C ASP A 203 -6.29 -23.96 4.41
N ARG A 204 -5.62 -23.33 3.44
CA ARG A 204 -4.55 -22.37 3.70
C ARG A 204 -5.09 -21.06 4.25
N ALA A 205 -6.14 -20.51 3.64
CA ALA A 205 -6.76 -19.27 4.06
C ALA A 205 -7.32 -19.38 5.49
N LEU A 206 -7.95 -20.51 5.84
CA LEU A 206 -8.38 -20.79 7.21
C LEU A 206 -7.22 -20.78 8.21
N ARG A 207 -6.10 -21.48 7.90
CA ARG A 207 -4.92 -21.53 8.78
C ARG A 207 -4.24 -20.17 8.96
N GLU A 208 -4.16 -19.39 7.89
CA GLU A 208 -3.53 -18.06 7.91
C GLU A 208 -4.49 -16.96 8.37
N LYS A 209 -5.77 -17.28 8.64
CA LYS A 209 -6.85 -16.31 8.90
C LYS A 209 -6.95 -15.25 7.80
N GLY A 210 -6.76 -15.68 6.55
CA GLY A 210 -6.80 -14.84 5.36
C GLY A 210 -7.93 -15.25 4.41
N ALA A 211 -7.85 -14.75 3.19
CA ALA A 211 -8.83 -14.97 2.14
C ALA A 211 -8.29 -15.86 1.00
N LEU A 212 -9.20 -16.50 0.27
CA LEU A 212 -8.90 -17.16 -1.00
C LEU A 212 -9.37 -16.30 -2.17
N ALA A 213 -8.44 -15.85 -3.00
CA ALA A 213 -8.77 -15.22 -4.28
C ALA A 213 -9.16 -16.29 -5.31
N VAL A 214 -10.32 -16.16 -5.96
CA VAL A 214 -10.83 -17.14 -6.92
C VAL A 214 -11.19 -16.49 -8.24
N TRP A 215 -10.88 -17.16 -9.34
CA TRP A 215 -11.56 -16.93 -10.61
C TRP A 215 -12.84 -17.79 -10.64
N PRO A 216 -14.04 -17.22 -10.45
CA PRO A 216 -15.23 -18.00 -10.09
C PRO A 216 -15.60 -19.08 -11.11
N SER A 217 -15.51 -18.76 -12.41
CA SER A 217 -15.84 -19.70 -13.49
C SER A 217 -14.85 -20.87 -13.66
N ARG A 218 -13.79 -20.92 -12.85
CA ARG A 218 -12.70 -21.90 -12.96
C ARG A 218 -12.40 -22.63 -11.65
N VAL A 219 -13.29 -22.51 -10.68
CA VAL A 219 -13.30 -23.32 -9.47
C VAL A 219 -14.60 -24.13 -9.42
N PRO A 220 -14.66 -25.26 -8.67
CA PRO A 220 -15.91 -25.99 -8.49
C PRO A 220 -17.01 -25.07 -7.94
N ALA A 221 -18.25 -25.22 -8.40
CA ALA A 221 -19.38 -24.40 -7.95
C ALA A 221 -19.58 -24.44 -6.42
N SER A 222 -19.29 -25.59 -5.80
CA SER A 222 -19.34 -25.79 -4.34
C SER A 222 -18.25 -25.05 -3.56
N THR A 223 -17.30 -24.37 -4.22
CA THR A 223 -16.22 -23.64 -3.53
C THR A 223 -16.77 -22.51 -2.67
N ALA A 224 -17.81 -21.82 -3.15
CA ALA A 224 -18.43 -20.72 -2.39
C ALA A 224 -19.10 -21.24 -1.11
N ASP A 225 -19.89 -22.31 -1.23
CA ASP A 225 -20.57 -22.93 -0.09
C ASP A 225 -19.55 -23.47 0.93
N ALA A 226 -18.52 -24.16 0.47
CA ALA A 226 -17.45 -24.68 1.33
C ALA A 226 -16.67 -23.56 2.04
N ALA A 227 -16.45 -22.42 1.37
CA ALA A 227 -15.80 -21.27 2.00
C ALA A 227 -16.67 -20.67 3.10
N ALA A 228 -17.98 -20.53 2.85
CA ALA A 228 -18.94 -20.03 3.82
C ALA A 228 -19.06 -20.97 5.04
N GLU A 229 -19.16 -22.28 4.82
CA GLU A 229 -19.19 -23.30 5.88
C GLU A 229 -17.94 -23.25 6.78
N GLN A 230 -16.76 -22.94 6.21
CA GLN A 230 -15.50 -22.84 6.95
C GLN A 230 -15.23 -21.44 7.52
N GLY A 231 -16.09 -20.45 7.25
CA GLY A 231 -15.86 -19.05 7.63
C GLY A 231 -14.63 -18.42 6.95
N THR A 232 -14.28 -18.89 5.75
CA THR A 232 -13.15 -18.38 4.96
C THR A 232 -13.63 -17.34 3.95
N PRO A 233 -13.11 -16.10 3.97
CA PRO A 233 -13.45 -15.09 2.98
C PRO A 233 -13.02 -15.49 1.55
N LEU A 234 -13.87 -15.19 0.57
CA LEU A 234 -13.54 -15.31 -0.85
C LEU A 234 -13.41 -13.93 -1.47
N ILE A 235 -12.36 -13.75 -2.28
CA ILE A 235 -12.19 -12.58 -3.14
C ILE A 235 -12.39 -13.03 -4.57
N ARG A 236 -13.39 -12.49 -5.27
CA ARG A 236 -13.70 -12.87 -6.65
C ARG A 236 -12.89 -11.99 -7.60
N VAL A 237 -12.06 -12.64 -8.40
CA VAL A 237 -11.19 -11.98 -9.37
C VAL A 237 -11.71 -12.20 -10.78
N GLU A 238 -11.72 -11.12 -11.57
CA GLU A 238 -12.12 -11.15 -12.98
C GLU A 238 -11.28 -10.16 -13.83
N ASP A 239 -11.39 -10.24 -15.15
CA ASP A 239 -10.76 -9.26 -16.05
C ASP A 239 -11.33 -7.85 -15.76
N GLY A 240 -10.46 -6.84 -15.73
CA GLY A 240 -10.86 -5.45 -15.53
C GLY A 240 -11.52 -4.82 -16.76
N PHE A 241 -12.26 -3.72 -16.55
CA PHE A 241 -13.01 -3.03 -17.62
C PHE A 241 -12.11 -2.52 -18.75
N LEU A 242 -10.86 -2.14 -18.43
CA LEU A 242 -9.83 -1.75 -19.39
C LEU A 242 -8.80 -2.87 -19.52
N ARG A 243 -9.00 -3.76 -20.49
CA ARG A 243 -8.27 -5.03 -20.53
C ARG A 243 -6.92 -4.97 -21.26
N SER A 244 -6.84 -4.51 -22.52
CA SER A 244 -5.58 -4.35 -23.26
C SER A 244 -5.82 -3.77 -24.66
N ARG A 245 -4.76 -3.34 -25.37
CA ARG A 245 -4.78 -3.15 -26.82
C ARG A 245 -4.73 -4.51 -27.53
N GLY A 246 -5.84 -5.23 -27.62
CA GLY A 246 -5.92 -6.52 -28.32
C GLY A 246 -7.02 -7.44 -27.80
N LEU A 247 -7.34 -8.51 -28.54
CA LEU A 247 -8.28 -9.54 -28.11
C LEU A 247 -7.64 -10.42 -27.01
N GLY A 248 -8.39 -10.74 -25.95
CA GLY A 248 -7.94 -11.73 -24.95
C GLY A 248 -7.73 -13.15 -25.51
N ALA A 249 -8.27 -13.42 -26.70
CA ALA A 249 -8.01 -14.66 -27.44
C ALA A 249 -6.56 -14.78 -27.95
N ALA A 250 -5.79 -13.68 -27.96
CA ALA A 250 -4.38 -13.66 -28.36
C ALA A 250 -3.41 -13.85 -27.17
N LEU A 251 -3.90 -14.30 -26.01
CA LEU A 251 -3.10 -14.54 -24.79
C LEU A 251 -2.35 -13.32 -24.26
N HIS A 252 -2.78 -12.10 -24.62
CA HIS A 252 -2.24 -10.91 -23.97
C HIS A 252 -2.64 -10.91 -22.49
N PRO A 253 -1.69 -10.66 -21.58
CA PRO A 253 -2.01 -10.53 -20.17
C PRO A 253 -3.01 -9.37 -19.96
N PRO A 254 -3.89 -9.46 -18.95
CA PRO A 254 -4.77 -8.35 -18.63
C PRO A 254 -3.94 -7.15 -18.16
N GLY A 255 -4.34 -5.96 -18.61
CA GLY A 255 -3.81 -4.67 -18.19
C GLY A 255 -4.51 -4.09 -16.96
N SER A 256 -5.59 -4.73 -16.50
CA SER A 256 -6.23 -4.50 -15.21
C SER A 256 -7.07 -5.72 -14.79
N ILE A 257 -7.34 -5.85 -13.49
CA ILE A 257 -8.26 -6.83 -12.92
C ILE A 257 -9.27 -6.16 -12.01
N VAL A 258 -10.36 -6.86 -11.72
CA VAL A 258 -11.20 -6.60 -10.55
C VAL A 258 -10.89 -7.67 -9.50
N ALA A 259 -10.78 -7.27 -8.23
CA ALA A 259 -10.76 -8.14 -7.07
C ALA A 259 -11.83 -7.64 -6.11
N ASP A 260 -12.91 -8.40 -5.97
CA ASP A 260 -14.12 -8.01 -5.24
C ASP A 260 -14.28 -8.89 -3.98
N HIS A 261 -14.34 -8.26 -2.82
CA HIS A 261 -14.37 -8.91 -1.50
C HIS A 261 -15.79 -9.30 -1.08
N SER A 262 -16.82 -8.67 -1.64
CA SER A 262 -18.22 -8.92 -1.28
C SER A 262 -18.90 -9.87 -2.28
N GLY A 263 -18.79 -9.55 -3.57
CA GLY A 263 -19.54 -10.17 -4.65
C GLY A 263 -18.73 -10.18 -5.93
N ILE A 264 -19.38 -9.92 -7.05
CA ILE A 264 -18.71 -9.61 -8.32
C ILE A 264 -19.67 -8.78 -9.18
N TYR A 265 -19.16 -7.77 -9.89
CA TYR A 265 -19.95 -6.73 -10.57
C TYR A 265 -21.02 -7.21 -11.58
N TYR A 266 -20.95 -8.45 -12.07
CA TYR A 266 -21.95 -9.00 -13.00
C TYR A 266 -23.03 -9.83 -12.30
N ASP A 267 -22.89 -10.13 -11.00
CA ASP A 267 -23.85 -10.94 -10.26
C ASP A 267 -24.80 -10.04 -9.46
N ALA A 268 -25.93 -9.67 -10.07
CA ALA A 268 -26.93 -8.80 -9.45
C ALA A 268 -27.74 -9.47 -8.30
N ARG A 269 -27.44 -10.72 -7.92
CA ARG A 269 -28.15 -11.42 -6.84
C ARG A 269 -27.56 -11.11 -5.46
N VAL A 270 -26.32 -10.65 -5.41
CA VAL A 270 -25.57 -10.34 -4.19
C VAL A 270 -24.89 -9.00 -4.33
N GLY A 271 -24.75 -8.26 -3.24
CA GLY A 271 -24.05 -6.97 -3.27
C GLY A 271 -22.57 -7.13 -3.62
N SER A 272 -22.05 -6.21 -4.42
CA SER A 272 -20.64 -6.12 -4.82
C SER A 272 -19.93 -4.90 -4.21
N ASP A 273 -18.60 -4.94 -4.18
CA ASP A 273 -17.80 -3.78 -3.77
C ASP A 273 -18.05 -2.58 -4.71
N LEU A 274 -18.28 -2.83 -6.00
CA LEU A 274 -18.62 -1.79 -6.97
C LEU A 274 -19.95 -1.09 -6.62
N GLU A 275 -20.99 -1.85 -6.28
CA GLU A 275 -22.27 -1.26 -5.84
C GLU A 275 -22.10 -0.44 -4.57
N THR A 276 -21.30 -0.94 -3.62
CA THR A 276 -20.99 -0.21 -2.39
C THR A 276 -20.27 1.10 -2.69
N ILE A 277 -19.27 1.09 -3.56
CA ILE A 277 -18.56 2.30 -3.99
C ILE A 277 -19.53 3.29 -4.63
N LEU A 278 -20.37 2.85 -5.56
CA LEU A 278 -21.35 3.72 -6.24
C LEU A 278 -22.39 4.32 -5.29
N ALA A 279 -22.74 3.60 -4.22
CA ALA A 279 -23.75 4.05 -3.25
C ALA A 279 -23.17 4.94 -2.15
N THR A 280 -21.90 4.77 -1.76
CA THR A 280 -21.36 5.33 -0.51
C THR A 280 -20.13 6.19 -0.68
N HIS A 281 -19.39 6.06 -1.79
CA HIS A 281 -18.16 6.80 -1.96
C HIS A 281 -18.44 8.27 -2.27
N ASP A 282 -17.74 9.17 -1.58
CA ASP A 282 -17.70 10.56 -2.00
C ASP A 282 -16.86 10.64 -3.29
N PHE A 283 -17.40 11.27 -4.34
CA PHE A 283 -16.73 11.41 -5.62
C PHE A 283 -16.20 12.85 -5.74
N PRO A 284 -15.01 13.16 -5.18
CA PRO A 284 -14.48 14.51 -5.19
C PRO A 284 -14.28 15.03 -6.63
N ALA A 285 -14.37 16.35 -6.79
CA ALA A 285 -14.33 17.01 -8.10
C ALA A 285 -13.11 16.58 -8.94
N GLU A 286 -11.93 16.47 -8.33
CA GLU A 286 -10.70 16.00 -8.99
C GLU A 286 -10.84 14.60 -9.60
N LEU A 287 -11.49 13.68 -8.89
CA LEU A 287 -11.75 12.32 -9.38
C LEU A 287 -12.74 12.33 -10.55
N VAL A 288 -13.79 13.15 -10.46
CA VAL A 288 -14.79 13.32 -11.54
C VAL A 288 -14.15 13.91 -12.80
N GLU A 289 -13.30 14.92 -12.65
CA GLU A 289 -12.55 15.50 -13.76
C GLU A 289 -11.59 14.50 -14.39
N ARG A 290 -10.86 13.73 -13.57
CA ARG A 290 -9.98 12.65 -14.05
C ARG A 290 -10.79 11.60 -14.83
N ALA A 291 -11.96 11.20 -14.32
CA ALA A 291 -12.86 10.29 -15.01
C ALA A 291 -13.37 10.87 -16.35
N GLY A 292 -13.69 12.18 -16.39
CA GLY A 292 -14.07 12.87 -17.62
C GLY A 292 -12.97 12.88 -18.69
N ARG A 293 -11.71 13.12 -18.28
CA ARG A 293 -10.53 13.02 -19.16
C ARG A 293 -10.34 11.58 -19.67
N LEU A 294 -10.43 10.59 -18.78
CA LEU A 294 -10.31 9.18 -19.14
C LEU A 294 -11.39 8.75 -20.14
N ARG A 295 -12.66 9.10 -19.88
CA ARG A 295 -13.79 8.82 -20.78
C ARG A 295 -13.54 9.40 -22.17
N SER A 296 -13.12 10.66 -22.23
CA SER A 296 -12.84 11.35 -23.49
C SER A 296 -11.73 10.64 -24.28
N ARG A 297 -10.65 10.21 -23.61
CA ARG A 297 -9.56 9.43 -24.22
C ARG A 297 -10.05 8.08 -24.74
N ILE A 298 -10.86 7.34 -23.97
CA ILE A 298 -11.43 6.06 -24.39
C ILE A 298 -12.31 6.22 -25.63
N CYS A 299 -13.19 7.23 -25.65
CA CYS A 299 -14.05 7.52 -26.78
C CYS A 299 -13.25 7.90 -28.04
N ALA A 300 -12.23 8.74 -27.89
CA ALA A 300 -11.35 9.16 -28.98
C ALA A 300 -10.50 8.00 -29.54
N ALA A 301 -10.02 7.11 -28.68
CA ALA A 301 -9.24 5.93 -29.08
C ALA A 301 -10.08 4.84 -29.79
N GLY A 302 -11.41 4.99 -29.84
CA GLY A 302 -12.31 4.02 -30.47
C GLY A 302 -12.35 2.65 -29.75
N SER A 303 -11.95 2.61 -28.47
CA SER A 303 -11.89 1.40 -27.65
C SER A 303 -13.29 0.88 -27.32
N ARG A 304 -13.97 0.29 -28.30
CA ARG A 304 -14.96 -0.73 -28.05
C ARG A 304 -14.19 -1.94 -27.50
N ASN A 305 -14.70 -2.63 -26.48
CA ASN A 305 -14.27 -4.00 -26.18
C ASN A 305 -14.45 -4.81 -27.49
N MET A 306 -13.40 -4.90 -28.31
CA MET A 306 -13.55 -5.26 -29.72
C MET A 306 -13.64 -6.78 -29.86
N ALA A 307 -14.82 -7.32 -29.56
CA ALA A 307 -15.35 -8.52 -30.19
C ALA A 307 -15.68 -8.25 -31.68
N ARG A 308 -14.67 -7.86 -32.48
CA ARG A 308 -14.78 -7.86 -33.94
C ARG A 308 -13.74 -8.78 -34.54
N ALA A 309 -14.16 -10.03 -34.74
CA ALA A 309 -13.62 -10.86 -35.80
C ALA A 309 -13.75 -10.08 -37.12
N ARG A 310 -12.62 -9.72 -37.74
CA ARG A 310 -12.59 -9.44 -39.17
C ARG A 310 -12.10 -10.70 -39.84
N ALA A 311 -13.03 -11.43 -40.45
CA ALA A 311 -12.72 -12.36 -41.51
C ALA A 311 -12.09 -11.57 -42.67
N ARG A 312 -10.87 -11.99 -43.04
CA ARG A 312 -10.38 -11.98 -44.41
C ARG A 312 -9.58 -13.25 -44.60
#